data_AF-A0A316BFL9-F1
#
_entry.id   AF-A0A316BFL9-F1
#
_cell.length_a   1.000
_cell.length_b   1.000
_cell.length_c   1.000
_cell.angle_alpha   90.00
_cell.angle_beta   90.00
_cell.angle_gamma   90.00
#
_symmetry.space_group_name_H-M   'P 1'
#
loop_
_entity.id
_entity.type
_entity.pdbx_description
1 polymer ?
#
loop_
_entity_poly.entity_id
_entity_poly.type
_entity_poly.pdbx_seq_one_letter_code
_entity_poly.pdbx_strand_id
1 'polypeptide(L)'
;MDTCKACGTILPFAGMKCPKCGFSKDGENVAPAGGPARPFNSEKHVLIMNLTKFRDLLSENEELQTMIKPQSEFPRTDEQIYKKRSLMKFFWPFLVGGIGAGIVIYIISMIIMLSTVMSAGTQPSMTQAQIDTYTSHAVTDIYGGYFVAIIVALAIIFLGLWLSRKKRDAFNSNADMMNRIASERYQQGLKNERMIDIYQDNLSSMRRYETLVPEEYQTSQKVSLIIEALKEGHAETVEEAIAVI
;
A
#
# COMPACT_ATOMS: atom_id res chain seq x y z
N MET A 1 48.81 -25.74 12.74
CA MET A 1 47.48 -25.98 13.35
C MET A 1 47.32 -27.48 13.46
N ASP A 2 47.24 -27.99 14.69
CA ASP A 2 47.09 -29.42 14.91
C ASP A 2 45.62 -29.82 14.79
N THR A 3 45.29 -30.70 13.87
CA THR A 3 43.93 -31.25 13.72
C THR A 3 43.84 -32.63 14.35
N CYS A 4 42.74 -32.89 15.05
CA CYS A 4 42.46 -34.23 15.58
C CYS A 4 42.27 -35.23 14.42
N LYS A 5 43.09 -36.29 14.37
CA LYS A 5 43.00 -37.31 13.31
C LYS A 5 41.68 -38.09 13.32
N ALA A 6 41.00 -38.18 14.47
CA ALA A 6 39.75 -38.93 14.59
C ALA A 6 38.51 -38.15 14.12
N CYS A 7 38.46 -36.82 14.30
CA CYS A 7 37.25 -36.04 14.04
C CYS A 7 37.46 -34.75 13.25
N GLY A 8 38.69 -34.45 12.82
CA GLY A 8 39.02 -33.28 11.99
C GLY A 8 38.98 -31.93 12.71
N THR A 9 38.64 -31.88 14.01
CA THR A 9 38.57 -30.64 14.78
C THR A 9 39.96 -30.01 14.94
N ILE A 10 40.06 -28.70 14.69
CA ILE A 10 41.28 -27.92 14.87
C ILE A 10 41.51 -27.69 16.37
N LEU A 11 42.64 -28.15 16.90
CA LEU A 11 42.99 -28.01 18.31
C LEU A 11 43.82 -26.73 18.51
N PRO A 12 43.49 -25.93 19.55
CA PRO A 12 44.18 -24.67 19.81
C PRO A 12 45.61 -24.84 20.35
N PHE A 13 45.94 -26.00 20.94
CA PHE A 13 47.27 -26.28 21.51
C PHE A 13 47.68 -27.75 21.33
N ALA A 14 48.97 -27.99 21.08
CA ALA A 14 49.54 -29.34 21.00
C ALA A 14 49.54 -30.01 22.39
N GLY A 15 48.96 -31.22 22.49
CA GLY A 15 48.93 -32.01 23.73
C GLY A 15 47.61 -32.00 24.50
N MET A 16 46.60 -31.22 24.07
CA MET A 16 45.28 -31.24 24.71
C MET A 16 44.41 -32.39 24.17
N LYS A 17 43.62 -33.04 25.03
CA LYS A 17 42.62 -34.03 24.60
C LYS A 17 41.59 -33.35 23.71
N CYS A 18 41.19 -34.00 22.61
CA CYS A 18 40.20 -33.41 21.72
C CYS A 18 38.87 -33.19 22.47
N PRO A 19 38.33 -31.97 22.53
CA PRO A 19 37.09 -31.70 23.26
C PRO A 19 35.87 -32.40 22.66
N LYS A 20 35.97 -32.85 21.39
CA LYS A 20 34.88 -33.53 20.68
C LYS A 20 34.91 -35.06 20.81
N CYS A 21 36.10 -35.66 20.99
CA CYS A 21 36.24 -37.13 20.98
C CYS A 21 37.11 -37.71 22.10
N GLY A 22 37.69 -36.89 22.98
CA GLY A 22 38.44 -37.32 24.16
C GLY A 22 39.85 -37.90 23.91
N PHE A 23 40.21 -38.20 22.65
CA PHE A 23 41.51 -38.78 22.30
C PHE A 23 42.67 -37.77 22.44
N SER A 24 43.77 -38.20 23.05
CA SER A 24 45.07 -37.52 23.00
C SER A 24 45.81 -37.90 21.72
N LYS A 25 46.73 -37.03 21.28
CA LYS A 25 47.47 -37.17 20.03
C LYS A 25 48.37 -38.43 19.98
N ASP A 26 48.65 -39.02 21.14
CA ASP A 26 49.67 -40.07 21.32
C ASP A 26 49.11 -41.47 21.63
N GLY A 27 47.79 -41.70 21.48
CA GLY A 27 47.24 -43.05 21.44
C GLY A 27 47.31 -43.85 22.75
N GLU A 28 47.62 -43.23 23.88
CA GLU A 28 47.53 -43.90 25.18
C GLU A 28 46.09 -43.87 25.71
N ASN A 29 45.47 -45.06 25.67
CA ASN A 29 44.25 -45.39 26.38
C ASN A 29 44.49 -45.31 27.90
N VAL A 30 44.16 -44.18 28.51
CA VAL A 30 44.00 -44.09 29.96
C VAL A 30 42.52 -43.87 30.28
N ALA A 31 41.80 -44.99 30.42
CA ALA A 31 40.67 -45.07 31.35
C ALA A 31 41.23 -45.04 32.79
N PRO A 32 40.49 -44.64 33.86
CA PRO A 32 39.03 -44.78 33.99
C PRO A 32 38.30 -43.63 34.74
N ALA A 33 36.97 -43.54 34.59
CA ALA A 33 36.00 -43.28 35.68
C ALA A 33 34.57 -43.09 35.12
N GLY A 34 33.74 -44.13 35.25
CA GLY A 34 32.44 -43.97 35.91
C GLY A 34 31.27 -43.29 35.18
N GLY A 35 31.09 -43.45 33.88
CA GLY A 35 29.80 -43.16 33.25
C GLY A 35 29.63 -43.97 31.96
N PRO A 36 28.47 -44.61 31.71
CA PRO A 36 28.23 -45.23 30.41
C PRO A 36 28.20 -44.10 29.37
N ALA A 37 29.27 -44.00 28.57
CA ALA A 37 29.25 -43.21 27.35
C ALA A 37 28.23 -43.87 26.43
N ARG A 38 26.98 -43.37 26.45
CA ARG A 38 25.92 -43.81 25.55
C ARG A 38 26.45 -43.71 24.11
N PRO A 39 26.27 -44.74 23.27
CA PRO A 39 26.66 -44.68 21.88
C PRO A 39 25.98 -43.45 21.25
N PHE A 40 26.76 -42.60 20.60
CA PHE A 40 26.27 -41.43 19.90
C PHE A 40 25.45 -41.93 18.71
N ASN A 41 24.14 -42.12 18.93
CA ASN A 41 23.26 -42.76 17.96
C ASN A 41 22.99 -41.73 16.84
N SER A 42 23.82 -41.77 15.79
CA SER A 42 23.84 -40.76 14.73
C SER A 42 22.47 -40.57 14.06
N GLU A 43 21.67 -41.63 13.98
CA GLU A 43 20.31 -41.63 13.45
C GLU A 43 19.36 -40.82 14.33
N LYS A 44 19.44 -40.96 15.66
CA LYS A 44 18.65 -40.18 16.61
C LYS A 44 18.95 -38.68 16.51
N HIS A 45 20.21 -38.31 16.30
CA HIS A 45 20.58 -36.92 16.09
C HIS A 45 20.01 -36.37 14.77
N VAL A 46 20.03 -37.15 13.69
CA VAL A 46 19.44 -36.76 12.39
C VAL A 46 17.93 -36.62 12.50
N LEU A 47 17.26 -37.53 13.21
CA LEU A 47 15.82 -37.47 13.49
C LEU A 47 15.45 -36.19 14.26
N ILE A 48 16.14 -35.89 15.36
CA ILE A 48 15.92 -34.67 16.15
C ILE A 48 16.14 -33.41 15.29
N MET A 49 17.18 -33.40 14.44
CA MET A 49 17.44 -32.28 13.53
C MET A 49 16.30 -32.08 12.52
N ASN A 50 15.80 -33.17 11.91
CA ASN A 50 14.70 -33.10 10.95
C ASN A 50 13.38 -32.69 11.60
N LEU A 51 13.07 -33.22 12.78
CA LEU A 51 11.90 -32.81 13.56
C LEU A 51 11.98 -31.35 13.98
N THR A 52 13.17 -30.85 14.33
CA THR A 52 13.36 -29.43 14.66
C THR A 52 13.08 -28.54 13.45
N LYS A 53 13.58 -28.89 12.27
CA LYS A 53 13.26 -28.18 11.02
C LYS A 53 11.76 -28.22 10.69
N PHE A 54 11.13 -29.37 10.91
CA PHE A 54 9.70 -29.52 10.67
C PHE A 54 8.86 -28.66 11.63
N ARG A 55 9.23 -28.61 12.92
CA ARG A 55 8.63 -27.70 13.90
C ARG A 55 8.77 -26.24 13.48
N ASP A 56 9.96 -25.83 13.03
CA ASP A 56 10.20 -24.45 12.62
C ASP A 56 9.29 -24.06 11.44
N LEU A 57 9.17 -24.93 10.44
CA LEU A 57 8.25 -24.75 9.31
C LEU A 57 6.77 -24.72 9.74
N LEU A 58 6.36 -25.57 10.69
CA LEU A 58 5.00 -25.56 11.25
C LEU A 58 4.71 -24.24 11.97
N SER A 59 5.65 -23.76 12.79
CA SER A 59 5.51 -22.49 13.51
C SER A 59 5.41 -21.30 12.55
N GLU A 60 6.25 -21.27 11.51
CA GLU A 60 6.19 -20.21 10.48
C GLU A 60 4.86 -20.25 9.71
N ASN A 61 4.34 -21.45 9.40
CA ASN A 61 3.05 -21.59 8.73
C ASN A 61 1.87 -21.19 9.60
N GLU A 62 1.88 -21.56 10.89
CA GLU A 62 0.87 -21.11 11.86
C GLU A 62 0.86 -19.57 11.95
N GLU A 63 2.04 -18.94 11.99
CA GLU A 63 2.17 -17.47 12.01
C GLU A 63 1.66 -16.84 10.70
N LEU A 64 2.10 -17.35 9.55
CA LEU A 64 1.68 -16.87 8.22
C LEU A 64 0.17 -17.01 8.01
N GLN A 65 -0.43 -18.11 8.46
CA GLN A 65 -1.87 -18.34 8.34
C GLN A 65 -2.69 -17.28 9.09
N THR A 66 -2.20 -16.76 10.21
CA THR A 66 -2.87 -15.66 10.93
C THR A 66 -2.71 -14.29 10.25
N MET A 67 -1.66 -14.12 9.45
CA MET A 67 -1.36 -12.86 8.75
C MET A 67 -1.99 -12.77 7.36
N ILE A 68 -2.24 -13.90 6.70
CA ILE A 68 -2.82 -13.95 5.36
C ILE A 68 -4.27 -13.49 5.40
N LYS A 69 -4.57 -12.40 4.69
CA LYS A 69 -5.94 -11.92 4.48
C LYS A 69 -6.52 -12.48 3.18
N PRO A 70 -7.86 -12.68 3.08
CA PRO A 70 -8.48 -13.11 1.84
C PRO A 70 -8.16 -12.14 0.69
N GLN A 71 -7.69 -12.68 -0.45
CA GLN A 71 -7.26 -11.87 -1.59
C GLN A 71 -8.35 -10.99 -2.20
N SER A 72 -9.63 -11.27 -1.93
CA SER A 72 -10.78 -10.47 -2.39
C SER A 72 -10.84 -9.06 -1.80
N GLU A 73 -10.07 -8.76 -0.75
CA GLU A 73 -10.02 -7.43 -0.12
C GLU A 73 -9.09 -6.45 -0.84
N PHE A 74 -8.26 -6.92 -1.80
CA PHE A 74 -7.25 -6.09 -2.45
C PHE A 74 -7.67 -5.67 -3.87
N PRO A 75 -7.64 -4.36 -4.19
CA PRO A 75 -7.99 -3.88 -5.52
C PRO A 75 -6.97 -4.32 -6.57
N ARG A 76 -7.46 -4.71 -7.75
CA ARG A 76 -6.62 -5.03 -8.92
C ARG A 76 -6.04 -3.72 -9.51
N THR A 77 -4.84 -3.80 -10.10
CA THR A 77 -4.05 -2.66 -10.60
C THR A 77 -4.80 -1.69 -11.51
N ASP A 78 -5.78 -2.19 -12.24
CA ASP A 78 -6.30 -1.49 -13.41
C ASP A 78 -7.49 -0.58 -13.10
N GLU A 79 -8.03 -0.63 -11.88
CA GLU A 79 -9.37 -0.07 -11.67
C GLU A 79 -9.40 1.45 -11.38
N GLN A 80 -8.36 2.11 -10.85
CA GLN A 80 -8.56 3.45 -10.28
C GLN A 80 -7.36 4.42 -10.34
N ILE A 81 -6.84 4.73 -11.53
CA ILE A 81 -6.01 5.93 -11.68
C ILE A 81 -6.93 7.16 -11.76
N TYR A 82 -7.11 7.86 -10.65
CA TYR A 82 -7.88 9.10 -10.62
C TYR A 82 -7.13 10.19 -11.41
N LYS A 83 -7.69 10.55 -12.57
CA LYS A 83 -7.10 11.57 -13.46
C LYS A 83 -7.29 12.97 -12.89
N LYS A 84 -6.19 13.73 -12.80
CA LYS A 84 -6.20 15.16 -12.51
C LYS A 84 -7.04 15.90 -13.55
N ARG A 85 -7.81 16.89 -13.12
CA ARG A 85 -8.67 17.67 -14.02
C ARG A 85 -8.02 19.00 -14.38
N SER A 86 -8.25 19.44 -15.61
CA SER A 86 -7.76 20.73 -16.11
C SER A 86 -8.55 21.90 -15.51
N LEU A 87 -7.89 23.05 -15.39
CA LEU A 87 -8.53 24.29 -14.93
C LEU A 87 -9.69 24.70 -15.84
N MET A 88 -9.54 24.51 -17.16
CA MET A 88 -10.56 24.90 -18.13
C MET A 88 -11.90 24.21 -17.94
N LYS A 89 -11.92 22.97 -17.45
CA LYS A 89 -13.18 22.27 -17.18
C LYS A 89 -14.02 22.98 -16.10
N PHE A 90 -13.37 23.62 -15.13
CA PHE A 90 -14.04 24.37 -14.06
C PHE A 90 -14.30 25.83 -14.44
N PHE A 91 -13.44 26.41 -15.28
CA PHE A 91 -13.54 27.80 -15.71
C PHE A 91 -14.55 28.02 -16.84
N TRP A 92 -14.81 27.01 -17.66
CA TRP A 92 -15.70 27.10 -18.83
C TRP A 92 -17.08 27.74 -18.55
N PRO A 93 -17.82 27.38 -17.48
CA PRO A 93 -19.11 28.00 -17.19
C PRO A 93 -19.03 29.49 -16.91
N PHE A 94 -17.92 29.98 -16.36
CA PHE A 94 -17.72 31.40 -16.08
C PHE A 94 -17.40 32.20 -17.34
N LEU A 95 -16.67 31.59 -18.29
CA LEU A 95 -16.41 32.21 -19.58
C LEU A 95 -17.71 32.37 -20.38
N VAL A 96 -18.51 31.30 -20.46
CA VAL A 96 -19.83 31.33 -21.13
C VAL A 96 -20.78 32.28 -20.40
N GLY A 97 -20.82 32.23 -19.06
CA GLY A 97 -21.66 33.09 -18.24
C GLY A 97 -21.30 34.58 -18.35
N GLY A 98 -20.01 34.91 -18.41
CA GLY A 98 -19.53 36.29 -18.57
C GLY A 98 -19.93 36.88 -19.93
N ILE A 99 -19.77 36.11 -21.01
CA ILE A 99 -20.21 36.52 -22.35
C ILE A 99 -21.73 36.67 -22.38
N GLY A 100 -22.46 35.70 -21.82
CA GLY A 100 -23.93 35.75 -21.75
C GLY A 100 -24.44 36.96 -20.98
N ALA A 101 -23.85 37.28 -19.82
CA ALA A 101 -24.20 38.46 -19.04
C ALA A 101 -23.95 39.76 -19.82
N GLY A 102 -22.83 39.85 -20.56
CA GLY A 102 -22.55 41.00 -21.41
C GLY A 102 -23.61 41.20 -22.51
N ILE A 103 -24.04 40.13 -23.17
CA ILE A 103 -25.10 40.18 -24.19
C ILE A 103 -26.43 40.63 -23.58
N VAL A 104 -26.79 40.11 -22.41
CA VAL A 104 -28.05 40.50 -21.73
C VAL A 104 -28.04 41.98 -21.36
N ILE A 105 -26.94 42.49 -20.79
CA ILE A 105 -26.81 43.91 -20.44
C ILE A 105 -26.88 44.78 -21.70
N TYR A 106 -26.25 44.34 -22.80
CA TYR A 106 -26.32 45.05 -24.08
C TYR A 106 -27.76 45.15 -24.60
N ILE A 107 -28.52 44.04 -24.60
CA ILE A 107 -29.92 44.03 -25.04
C ILE A 107 -30.77 44.98 -24.19
N ILE A 108 -30.61 44.96 -22.87
CA ILE A 108 -31.34 45.85 -21.96
C ILE A 108 -31.00 47.32 -22.26
N SER A 109 -29.72 47.62 -22.47
CA SER A 109 -29.26 48.99 -22.79
C SER A 109 -29.87 49.49 -24.10
N MET A 110 -29.95 48.63 -25.12
CA MET A 110 -30.61 48.95 -26.39
C MET A 110 -32.12 49.19 -26.25
N ILE A 111 -32.81 48.43 -25.41
CA ILE A 111 -34.24 48.63 -25.13
C ILE A 111 -34.47 49.99 -24.45
N ILE A 112 -33.64 50.34 -23.47
CA ILE A 112 -33.71 51.65 -22.78
C ILE A 112 -33.51 52.78 -23.78
N MET A 113 -32.49 52.69 -24.64
CA MET A 113 -32.23 53.68 -25.70
C MET A 113 -33.44 53.82 -26.65
N LEU A 114 -33.98 52.70 -27.15
CA LEU A 114 -35.12 52.73 -28.05
C LEU A 114 -36.34 53.41 -27.40
N SER A 115 -36.57 53.13 -26.11
CA SER A 115 -37.66 53.73 -25.35
C SER A 115 -37.49 55.24 -25.12
N THR A 116 -36.26 55.72 -24.94
CA THR A 116 -35.96 57.15 -24.80
C THR A 116 -36.07 57.90 -26.13
N VAL A 117 -35.65 57.27 -27.23
CA VAL A 117 -35.79 57.87 -28.57
C VAL A 117 -37.27 57.93 -28.99
N MET A 118 -38.05 56.88 -28.73
CA MET A 118 -39.49 56.87 -29.02
C MET A 118 -40.28 57.86 -28.18
N SER A 119 -39.92 58.05 -26.90
CA SER A 119 -40.58 59.05 -26.04
C SER A 119 -40.26 60.48 -26.45
N ALA A 120 -39.06 60.75 -26.99
CA ALA A 120 -38.72 62.05 -27.55
C ALA A 120 -39.45 62.34 -28.89
N GLY A 121 -39.55 61.34 -29.78
CA GLY A 121 -40.17 61.49 -31.10
C GLY A 121 -41.69 61.69 -31.10
N THR A 122 -42.36 61.47 -29.96
CA THR A 122 -43.80 61.67 -29.80
C THR A 122 -44.17 63.07 -29.28
N GLN A 123 -43.19 63.93 -28.97
CA GLN A 123 -43.44 65.31 -28.57
C GLN A 123 -43.50 66.25 -29.79
N PRO A 124 -44.66 66.83 -30.12
CA PRO A 124 -44.90 67.55 -31.39
C PRO A 124 -44.23 68.94 -31.49
N SER A 125 -43.36 69.32 -30.56
CA SER A 125 -42.79 70.68 -30.45
C SER A 125 -41.33 70.74 -30.02
N MET A 126 -40.56 69.67 -30.17
CA MET A 126 -39.13 69.72 -29.86
C MET A 126 -38.36 70.54 -30.89
N THR A 127 -37.57 71.49 -30.41
CA THR A 127 -36.60 72.26 -31.21
C THR A 127 -35.39 71.39 -31.58
N GLN A 128 -34.69 71.72 -32.66
CA GLN A 128 -33.49 70.99 -33.11
C GLN A 128 -32.44 70.83 -31.99
N ALA A 129 -32.24 71.89 -31.19
CA ALA A 129 -31.31 71.87 -30.05
C ALA A 129 -31.73 70.87 -28.94
N GLN A 130 -33.03 70.68 -28.73
CA GLN A 130 -33.53 69.66 -27.79
C GLN A 130 -33.27 68.26 -28.35
N ILE A 131 -33.50 68.03 -29.65
CA ILE A 131 -33.21 66.75 -30.32
C ILE A 131 -31.72 66.37 -30.20
N ASP A 132 -30.81 67.32 -30.41
CA ASP A 132 -29.36 67.11 -30.27
C ASP A 132 -28.97 66.76 -28.82
N THR A 133 -29.63 67.40 -27.84
CA THR A 133 -29.41 67.10 -26.42
C THR A 133 -29.92 65.69 -26.06
N TYR A 134 -31.13 65.33 -26.50
CA TYR A 134 -31.72 64.00 -26.27
C TYR A 134 -30.91 62.87 -26.92
N THR A 135 -30.46 63.07 -28.15
CA THR A 135 -29.61 62.08 -28.85
C THR A 135 -28.25 61.93 -28.18
N SER A 136 -27.65 63.03 -27.68
CA SER A 136 -26.40 62.96 -26.92
C SER A 136 -26.55 62.15 -25.62
N HIS A 137 -27.66 62.32 -24.89
CA HIS A 137 -27.95 61.56 -23.67
C HIS A 137 -28.18 60.07 -23.97
N ALA A 138 -28.93 59.76 -25.03
CA ALA A 138 -29.16 58.38 -25.45
C ALA A 138 -27.85 57.67 -25.84
N VAL A 139 -26.92 58.38 -26.49
CA VAL A 139 -25.60 57.85 -26.83
C VAL A 139 -24.75 57.64 -25.57
N THR A 140 -24.76 58.56 -24.61
CA THR A 140 -24.02 58.38 -23.35
C THR A 140 -24.54 57.21 -22.52
N ASP A 141 -25.85 56.94 -22.55
CA ASP A 141 -26.46 55.81 -21.84
C ASP A 141 -26.03 54.46 -22.43
N ILE A 142 -25.89 54.38 -23.77
CA ILE A 142 -25.36 53.18 -24.45
C ILE A 142 -23.91 52.93 -24.04
N TYR A 143 -23.05 53.95 -24.13
CA TYR A 143 -21.64 53.81 -23.75
C TYR A 143 -21.47 53.51 -22.26
N GLY A 144 -22.31 54.09 -21.40
CA GLY A 144 -22.39 53.75 -19.98
C GLY A 144 -22.78 52.30 -19.75
N GLY A 145 -23.81 51.81 -20.43
CA GLY A 145 -24.25 50.41 -20.39
C GLY A 145 -23.17 49.43 -20.85
N TYR A 146 -22.45 49.74 -21.94
CA TYR A 146 -21.31 48.96 -22.40
C TYR A 146 -20.17 48.91 -21.39
N PHE A 147 -19.84 50.05 -20.77
CA PHE A 147 -18.80 50.12 -19.77
C PHE A 147 -19.14 49.26 -18.54
N VAL A 148 -20.39 49.33 -18.07
CA VAL A 148 -20.90 48.47 -16.99
C VAL A 148 -20.87 47.00 -17.39
N ALA A 149 -21.28 46.66 -18.61
CA ALA A 149 -21.26 45.28 -19.11
C ALA A 149 -19.84 44.69 -19.12
N ILE A 150 -18.85 45.47 -19.55
CA ILE A 150 -17.44 45.06 -19.56
C ILE A 150 -16.94 44.82 -18.13
N ILE A 151 -17.24 45.73 -17.18
CA ILE A 151 -16.84 45.56 -15.77
C ILE A 151 -17.45 44.30 -15.18
N VAL A 152 -18.75 44.07 -15.41
CA VAL A 152 -19.45 42.88 -14.91
C VAL A 152 -18.87 41.61 -15.52
N ALA A 153 -18.61 41.59 -16.83
CA ALA A 153 -17.99 40.44 -17.49
C ALA A 153 -16.58 40.14 -16.94
N LEU A 154 -15.75 41.18 -16.73
CA LEU A 154 -14.42 41.05 -16.14
C LEU A 154 -14.49 40.53 -14.69
N ALA A 155 -15.45 41.02 -13.90
CA ALA A 155 -15.65 40.56 -12.53
C ALA A 155 -16.05 39.07 -12.48
N ILE A 156 -16.97 38.63 -13.35
CA ILE A 156 -17.37 37.23 -13.47
C ILE A 156 -16.19 36.34 -13.88
N ILE A 157 -15.39 36.78 -14.86
CA ILE A 157 -14.20 36.06 -15.31
C ILE A 157 -13.17 35.94 -14.19
N PHE A 158 -12.89 37.04 -13.48
CA PHE A 158 -11.91 37.05 -12.39
C PHE A 158 -12.35 36.15 -11.23
N LEU A 159 -13.61 36.26 -10.80
CA LEU A 159 -14.18 35.43 -9.75
C LEU A 159 -14.23 33.95 -10.17
N GLY A 160 -14.51 33.70 -11.45
CA GLY A 160 -14.45 32.39 -12.07
C GLY A 160 -13.06 31.77 -12.05
N LEU A 161 -12.01 32.53 -12.38
CA LEU A 161 -10.62 32.07 -12.29
C LEU A 161 -10.23 31.69 -10.86
N TRP A 162 -10.60 32.52 -9.89
CA TRP A 162 -10.29 32.27 -8.48
C TRP A 162 -10.98 31.01 -7.95
N LEU A 163 -12.28 30.88 -8.16
CA LEU A 163 -13.04 29.69 -7.76
C LEU A 163 -12.58 28.43 -8.49
N SER A 164 -12.26 28.53 -9.79
CA SER A 164 -11.81 27.39 -10.59
C SER A 164 -10.44 26.87 -10.15
N ARG A 165 -9.52 27.77 -9.77
CA ARG A 165 -8.24 27.38 -9.16
C ARG A 165 -8.47 26.61 -7.86
N LYS A 166 -9.27 27.18 -6.94
CA LYS A 166 -9.58 26.53 -5.66
C LYS A 166 -10.22 25.15 -5.83
N LYS A 167 -11.20 25.02 -6.75
CA LYS A 167 -11.85 23.73 -7.05
C LYS A 167 -10.91 22.73 -7.71
N ARG A 168 -10.06 23.16 -8.63
CA ARG A 168 -9.06 22.31 -9.29
C ARG A 168 -8.08 21.75 -8.25
N ASP A 169 -7.56 22.62 -7.40
CA ASP A 169 -6.54 22.24 -6.42
C ASP A 169 -7.11 21.25 -5.40
N ALA A 170 -8.34 21.47 -4.92
CA ALA A 170 -9.05 20.52 -4.06
C ALA A 170 -9.34 19.18 -4.75
N PHE A 171 -9.72 19.19 -6.03
CA PHE A 171 -9.97 17.95 -6.78
C PHE A 171 -8.68 17.17 -7.01
N ASN A 172 -7.60 17.87 -7.37
CA ASN A 172 -6.31 17.24 -7.62
C ASN A 172 -5.67 16.71 -6.34
N SER A 173 -5.79 17.42 -5.21
CA SER A 173 -5.32 16.90 -3.91
C SER A 173 -6.10 15.66 -3.49
N ASN A 174 -7.41 15.63 -3.73
CA ASN A 174 -8.23 14.46 -3.45
C ASN A 174 -7.88 13.28 -4.38
N ALA A 175 -7.65 13.55 -5.68
CA ALA A 175 -7.19 12.53 -6.62
C ALA A 175 -5.83 11.94 -6.21
N ASP A 176 -4.89 12.79 -5.76
CA ASP A 176 -3.59 12.33 -5.27
C ASP A 176 -3.72 11.49 -3.99
N MET A 177 -4.60 11.88 -3.05
CA MET A 177 -4.90 11.09 -1.86
C MET A 177 -5.50 9.73 -2.21
N MET A 178 -6.48 9.69 -3.12
CA MET A 178 -7.11 8.43 -3.54
C MET A 178 -6.12 7.53 -4.29
N ASN A 179 -5.27 8.09 -5.15
CA ASN A 179 -4.19 7.35 -5.80
C ASN A 179 -3.19 6.78 -4.78
N ARG A 180 -2.86 7.55 -3.73
CA ARG A 180 -1.99 7.07 -2.65
C ARG A 180 -2.64 5.90 -1.89
N ILE A 181 -3.89 6.04 -1.49
CA ILE A 181 -4.63 4.95 -0.80
C ILE A 181 -4.73 3.71 -1.68
N ALA A 182 -5.05 3.88 -2.97
CA ALA A 182 -5.09 2.78 -3.92
C ALA A 182 -3.72 2.10 -4.06
N SER A 183 -2.64 2.88 -4.15
CA SER A 183 -1.27 2.35 -4.22
C SER A 183 -0.86 1.60 -2.94
N GLU A 184 -1.25 2.11 -1.77
CA GLU A 184 -0.98 1.46 -0.48
C GLU A 184 -1.73 0.13 -0.37
N ARG A 185 -3.01 0.09 -0.75
CA ARG A 185 -3.78 -1.16 -0.81
C ARG A 185 -3.22 -2.16 -1.80
N TYR A 186 -2.76 -1.69 -2.97
CA TYR A 186 -2.12 -2.54 -3.96
C TYR A 186 -0.80 -3.13 -3.43
N GLN A 187 0.05 -2.31 -2.80
CA GLN A 187 1.28 -2.80 -2.16
C GLN A 187 0.99 -3.79 -1.02
N GLN A 188 -0.08 -3.58 -0.25
CA GLN A 188 -0.52 -4.55 0.76
C GLN A 188 -0.97 -5.87 0.10
N GLY A 189 -1.68 -5.80 -1.04
CA GLY A 189 -2.05 -6.98 -1.83
C GLY A 189 -0.83 -7.76 -2.31
N LEU A 190 0.18 -7.09 -2.86
CA LEU A 190 1.45 -7.71 -3.29
C LEU A 190 2.20 -8.36 -2.12
N LYS A 191 2.21 -7.72 -0.94
CA LYS A 191 2.80 -8.32 0.28
C LYS A 191 2.03 -9.57 0.69
N ASN A 192 0.70 -9.54 0.62
CA ASN A 192 -0.13 -10.68 0.95
C ASN A 192 0.05 -11.84 -0.04
N GLU A 193 0.17 -11.55 -1.34
CA GLU A 193 0.50 -12.53 -2.38
C GLU A 193 1.86 -13.20 -2.09
N ARG A 194 2.89 -12.40 -1.77
CA ARG A 194 4.19 -12.95 -1.37
C ARG A 194 4.10 -13.82 -0.11
N MET A 195 3.30 -13.44 0.89
CA MET A 195 3.10 -14.27 2.08
C MET A 195 2.41 -15.60 1.74
N ILE A 196 1.46 -15.60 0.80
CA ILE A 196 0.82 -16.82 0.29
C ILE A 196 1.83 -17.70 -0.45
N ASP A 197 2.71 -17.12 -1.27
CA ASP A 197 3.75 -17.88 -1.96
C ASP A 197 4.72 -18.56 -0.98
N ILE A 198 5.16 -17.83 0.05
CA ILE A 198 6.01 -18.38 1.12
C ILE A 198 5.27 -19.50 1.86
N TYR A 199 4.00 -19.30 2.19
CA TYR A 199 3.17 -20.31 2.84
C TYR A 199 3.04 -21.59 1.98
N GLN A 200 2.83 -21.44 0.67
CA GLN A 200 2.79 -22.57 -0.26
C GLN A 200 4.14 -23.29 -0.39
N ASP A 201 5.25 -22.54 -0.40
CA ASP A 201 6.59 -23.11 -0.44
C ASP A 201 6.92 -23.86 0.86
N ASN A 202 6.56 -23.29 2.02
CA ASN A 202 6.67 -23.94 3.32
C ASN A 202 5.83 -25.22 3.39
N LEU A 203 4.58 -25.20 2.90
CA LEU A 203 3.76 -26.40 2.77
C LEU A 203 4.44 -27.47 1.91
N SER A 204 5.03 -27.09 0.77
CA SER A 204 5.73 -28.03 -0.10
C SER A 204 6.98 -28.64 0.58
N SER A 205 7.66 -27.85 1.40
CA SER A 205 8.82 -28.28 2.18
C SER A 205 8.43 -29.20 3.35
N MET A 206 7.29 -28.93 3.99
CA MET A 206 6.73 -29.76 5.06
C MET A 206 6.35 -31.16 4.58
N ARG A 207 5.88 -31.33 3.33
CA ARG A 207 5.59 -32.66 2.75
C ARG A 207 6.75 -33.65 2.82
N ARG A 208 8.00 -33.16 2.87
CA ARG A 208 9.19 -34.01 3.02
C ARG A 208 9.32 -34.64 4.42
N TYR A 209 8.60 -34.10 5.39
CA TYR A 209 8.66 -34.46 6.80
C TYR A 209 7.33 -35.01 7.33
N GLU A 210 6.23 -34.93 6.56
CA GLU A 210 4.90 -35.45 6.94
C GLU A 210 4.91 -36.94 7.32
N THR A 211 5.80 -37.74 6.72
CA THR A 211 5.91 -39.17 7.05
C THR A 211 6.63 -39.44 8.37
N LEU A 212 7.23 -38.43 9.01
CA LEU A 212 7.95 -38.60 10.28
C LEU A 212 7.04 -38.52 11.50
N VAL A 213 5.90 -37.84 11.40
CA VAL A 213 4.98 -37.61 12.53
C VAL A 213 3.54 -37.81 12.03
N PRO A 214 2.71 -38.62 12.71
CA PRO A 214 1.29 -38.80 12.36
C PRO A 214 0.52 -37.47 12.33
N GLU A 215 -0.44 -37.33 11.42
CA GLU A 215 -1.21 -36.08 11.18
C GLU A 215 -1.79 -35.46 12.47
N GLU A 216 -2.24 -36.30 13.40
CA GLU A 216 -2.82 -35.89 14.69
C GLU A 216 -1.84 -35.07 15.58
N TYR A 217 -0.54 -35.19 15.33
CA TYR A 217 0.54 -34.56 16.10
C TYR A 217 1.34 -33.53 15.30
N GLN A 218 0.91 -33.19 14.08
CA GLN A 218 1.57 -32.19 13.21
C GLN A 218 1.23 -30.74 13.60
N THR A 219 1.36 -30.40 14.88
CA THR A 219 1.32 -29.00 15.34
C THR A 219 2.67 -28.62 15.93
N SER A 220 3.05 -27.34 15.83
CA SER A 220 4.34 -26.85 16.32
C SER A 220 4.60 -27.24 17.79
N GLN A 221 3.56 -27.12 18.63
CA GLN A 221 3.62 -27.46 20.04
C GLN A 221 3.81 -28.97 20.28
N LYS A 222 3.07 -29.83 19.58
CA LYS A 222 3.15 -31.28 19.77
C LYS A 222 4.48 -31.85 19.26
N VAL A 223 4.97 -31.36 18.12
CA VAL A 223 6.30 -31.74 17.62
C VAL A 223 7.41 -31.29 18.59
N SER A 224 7.24 -30.15 19.27
CA SER A 224 8.18 -29.72 20.31
C SER A 224 8.26 -30.70 21.48
N LEU A 225 7.12 -31.23 21.94
CA LEU A 225 7.08 -32.23 23.01
C LEU A 225 7.76 -33.54 22.58
N ILE A 226 7.56 -33.96 21.33
CA ILE A 226 8.24 -35.16 20.76
C ILE A 226 9.76 -34.96 20.73
N ILE A 227 10.23 -33.78 20.31
CA ILE A 227 11.65 -33.44 20.30
C ILE A 227 12.23 -33.47 21.72
N GLU A 228 11.49 -32.97 22.71
CA GLU A 228 11.90 -32.93 24.11
C GLU A 228 12.03 -34.35 24.70
N ALA A 229 11.02 -35.21 24.51
CA ALA A 229 11.05 -36.61 24.92
C ALA A 229 12.23 -37.39 24.29
N LEU A 230 12.55 -37.11 23.01
CA LEU A 230 13.71 -37.69 22.33
C LEU A 230 15.04 -37.16 22.91
N LYS A 231 15.15 -35.86 23.19
CA LYS A 231 16.37 -35.24 23.74
C LYS A 231 16.67 -35.70 25.16
N GLU A 232 15.66 -35.81 26.00
CA GLU A 232 15.78 -36.25 27.40
C GLU A 232 16.04 -37.77 27.51
N GLY A 233 15.80 -38.50 26.42
CA GLY A 233 16.04 -39.93 26.35
C GLY A 233 14.91 -40.76 26.97
N HIS A 234 13.72 -40.18 27.08
CA HIS A 234 12.49 -40.88 27.43
C HIS A 234 11.99 -41.78 26.28
N ALA A 235 12.43 -41.52 25.05
CA ALA A 235 12.14 -42.32 23.87
C ALA A 235 13.35 -42.42 22.91
N GLU A 236 13.38 -43.46 22.08
CA GLU A 236 14.33 -43.63 20.97
C GLU A 236 13.69 -43.40 19.59
N THR A 237 12.38 -43.67 19.44
CA THR A 237 11.61 -43.40 18.20
C THR A 237 10.51 -42.35 18.38
N VAL A 238 9.90 -41.92 17.28
CA VAL A 238 8.78 -40.95 17.30
C VAL A 238 7.53 -41.57 17.92
N GLU A 239 7.25 -42.84 17.63
CA GLU A 239 6.09 -43.56 18.18
C GLU A 239 6.19 -43.75 19.69
N GLU A 240 7.39 -44.06 20.18
CA GLU A 240 7.68 -44.13 21.62
C GLU A 240 7.53 -42.76 22.28
N ALA A 241 8.02 -41.70 21.63
CA ALA A 241 7.86 -40.33 22.15
C ALA A 241 6.39 -39.93 22.22
N ILE A 242 5.58 -40.28 21.21
CA ILE A 242 4.13 -40.02 21.21
C ILE A 242 3.43 -40.80 22.33
N ALA A 243 3.83 -42.04 22.63
CA ALA A 243 3.24 -42.84 23.71
C ALA A 243 3.55 -42.30 25.12
N VAL A 244 4.57 -41.44 25.26
CA VAL A 244 4.99 -40.82 26.53
C VAL A 244 4.30 -39.45 26.76
N ILE A 245 3.77 -38.84 25.70
CA ILE A 245 3.08 -37.53 25.71
C ILE A 245 1.59 -37.71 25.99
#